data_AF-A0A2E1BSG4-F1
#
_entry.id   AF-A0A2E1BSG4-F1
#
_cell.length_a   1.000
_cell.length_b   1.000
_cell.length_c   1.000
_cell.angle_alpha   90.00
_cell.angle_beta   90.00
_cell.angle_gamma   90.00
#
_symmetry.space_group_name_H-M   'P 1'
#
loop_
_entity.id
_entity.type
_entity.pdbx_description
1 polymer ?
#
loop_
_entity_poly.entity_id
_entity_poly.type
_entity_poly.pdbx_seq_one_letter_code
_entity_poly.pdbx_strand_id
1 'polypeptide(L)'
;MLNNKNSIGLAICGSGIGISIALNRIAGIRAALCNSEEVAKLSRNHNDANVLVLAGRFITLKKSLKIIDVFLKASFEGGRHKRRVDKLG
;
A
#
# COMPACT_ATOMS: atom_id res chain seq x y z
N MET A 1 5.30 -4.63 12.24
CA MET A 1 3.93 -4.13 12.03
C MET A 1 3.87 -2.65 12.41
N LEU A 2 2.82 -1.92 12.01
CA LEU A 2 2.61 -0.56 12.50
C LEU A 2 2.28 -0.57 13.99
N ASN A 3 2.81 0.38 14.75
CA ASN A 3 2.55 0.50 16.19
C ASN A 3 1.08 0.83 16.48
N ASN A 4 0.47 1.70 15.65
CA ASN A 4 -0.96 1.94 15.66
C ASN A 4 -1.62 1.11 14.56
N LYS A 5 -2.40 0.09 14.97
CA LYS A 5 -3.10 -0.82 14.04
C LYS A 5 -4.20 -0.14 13.21
N ASN A 6 -4.68 1.02 13.65
CA ASN A 6 -5.70 1.82 12.96
C ASN A 6 -5.08 2.89 12.06
N SER A 7 -3.76 2.90 11.91
CA SER A 7 -3.06 3.83 11.02
C SER A 7 -2.68 3.17 9.70
N ILE A 8 -2.48 4.01 8.69
CA ILE A 8 -1.93 3.65 7.39
C ILE A 8 -0.58 4.35 7.26
N GLY A 9 0.41 3.65 6.70
CA GLY A 9 1.69 4.25 6.33
C GLY A 9 1.67 4.85 4.92
N LEU A 10 2.41 5.94 4.72
CA LEU A 10 2.75 6.46 3.41
C LEU A 10 4.27 6.56 3.31
N ALA A 11 4.86 6.00 2.25
CA ALA A 11 6.29 6.01 2.02
C ALA A 11 6.61 6.45 0.59
N ILE A 12 7.67 7.24 0.43
CA ILE A 12 8.05 7.80 -0.86
C ILE A 12 9.57 7.68 -1.01
N CYS A 13 10.02 7.18 -2.16
CA CYS A 13 11.41 7.32 -2.60
C CYS A 13 11.45 7.55 -4.12
N GLY A 14 12.64 7.70 -4.72
CA GLY A 14 12.78 8.04 -6.14
C GLY A 14 11.95 7.13 -7.07
N SER A 15 12.20 5.82 -7.02
CA SER A 15 11.44 4.81 -7.79
C SER A 15 10.31 4.13 -7.00
N GLY A 16 10.28 4.29 -5.67
CA GLY A 16 9.41 3.54 -4.78
C GLY A 16 9.81 2.06 -4.58
N ILE A 17 10.71 1.52 -5.40
CA ILE A 17 11.09 0.09 -5.38
C ILE A 17 11.91 -0.25 -4.14
N GLY A 18 12.99 0.49 -3.87
CA GLY A 18 13.88 0.17 -2.75
C GLY A 18 13.18 0.23 -1.39
N ILE A 19 12.33 1.25 -1.20
CA ILE A 19 11.61 1.43 0.07
C ILE A 19 10.49 0.39 0.22
N SER A 20 9.81 -0.02 -0.85
CA SER A 20 8.80 -1.09 -0.76
C SER A 20 9.45 -2.44 -0.43
N ILE A 21 10.60 -2.76 -1.03
CA ILE A 21 11.37 -3.98 -0.69
C ILE A 21 11.79 -3.95 0.78
N ALA A 22 12.34 -2.84 1.27
CA ALA A 22 12.78 -2.70 2.65
C ALA A 22 11.61 -2.86 3.65
N LEU A 23 10.49 -2.18 3.40
CA LEU A 23 9.32 -2.21 4.29
C LEU A 23 8.69 -3.61 4.38
N ASN A 24 8.61 -4.33 3.26
CA ASN A 24 8.02 -5.67 3.22
C ASN A 24 8.86 -6.76 3.93
N ARG A 25 10.06 -6.43 4.44
CA ARG A 25 10.83 -7.32 5.33
C ARG A 25 10.34 -7.28 6.78
N ILE A 26 9.51 -6.31 7.14
CA ILE A 26 8.99 -6.15 8.50
C ILE A 26 7.70 -6.96 8.63
N ALA A 27 7.65 -7.90 9.58
CA ALA A 27 6.47 -8.74 9.82
C ALA A 27 5.20 -7.89 10.01
N GLY A 28 4.11 -8.28 9.37
CA GLY A 28 2.83 -7.57 9.37
C GLY A 28 2.79 -6.29 8.54
N ILE A 29 3.86 -5.89 7.83
CA ILE A 29 3.82 -4.81 6.85
C ILE A 29 3.51 -5.37 5.47
N ARG A 30 2.57 -4.71 4.79
CA ARG A 30 2.17 -4.99 3.40
C ARG A 30 2.22 -3.68 2.64
N ALA A 31 3.43 -3.36 2.17
CA ALA A 31 3.75 -2.13 1.46
C ALA A 31 3.52 -2.30 -0.04
N ALA A 32 2.57 -1.52 -0.58
CA ALA A 32 2.16 -1.59 -1.97
C ALA A 32 2.71 -0.39 -2.76
N LEU A 33 3.58 -0.66 -3.75
CA LEU A 33 4.01 0.35 -4.72
C LEU A 33 2.91 0.56 -5.76
N CYS A 34 2.29 1.74 -5.74
CA CYS A 34 1.16 2.05 -6.61
C CYS A 34 1.48 3.20 -7.56
N ASN A 35 1.10 3.02 -8.83
CA ASN A 35 1.27 4.02 -9.89
C ASN A 35 -0.08 4.45 -10.53
N SER A 36 -1.20 3.92 -10.03
CA SER A 36 -2.56 4.26 -10.47
C SER A 36 -3.56 4.13 -9.31
N GLU A 37 -4.70 4.82 -9.44
CA GLU A 37 -5.81 4.77 -8.48
C GLU A 37 -6.37 3.35 -8.34
N GLU A 38 -6.49 2.64 -9.45
CA GLU A 38 -6.97 1.25 -9.49
C GLU A 38 -6.05 0.31 -8.71
N VAL A 39 -4.74 0.36 -8.97
CA VAL A 39 -3.77 -0.49 -8.26
C VAL A 39 -3.77 -0.17 -6.76
N ALA A 40 -3.91 1.11 -6.38
CA ALA A 40 -4.02 1.50 -4.98
C ALA A 40 -5.28 0.95 -4.32
N LYS A 41 -6.44 1.08 -4.97
CA LYS A 41 -7.71 0.50 -4.51
C LYS A 41 -7.59 -1.01 -4.33
N LEU A 42 -7.14 -1.72 -5.35
CA LEU A 42 -7.00 -3.18 -5.34
C LEU A 42 -5.96 -3.64 -4.31
N SER A 43 -4.89 -2.86 -4.08
CA SER A 43 -3.91 -3.17 -3.05
C SER A 43 -4.53 -3.20 -1.65
N ARG A 44 -5.45 -2.28 -1.36
CA ARG A 44 -6.20 -2.23 -0.11
C ARG A 44 -7.27 -3.33 -0.08
N ASN A 45 -8.11 -3.42 -1.11
CA ASN A 45 -9.24 -4.36 -1.18
C ASN A 45 -8.80 -5.82 -1.13
N HIS A 46 -7.74 -6.18 -1.85
CA HIS A 46 -7.35 -7.58 -2.04
C HIS A 46 -6.15 -8.03 -1.20
N ASN A 47 -5.26 -7.11 -0.83
CA ASN A 47 -4.03 -7.47 -0.14
C ASN A 47 -3.98 -6.91 1.28
N ASP A 48 -5.03 -6.24 1.72
CA ASP A 48 -5.09 -5.54 3.00
C ASP A 48 -3.82 -4.69 3.22
N ALA A 49 -3.35 -4.01 2.16
CA ALA A 49 -2.14 -3.21 2.23
C ALA A 49 -2.29 -2.16 3.33
N ASN A 50 -1.29 -2.04 4.20
CA ASN A 50 -1.29 -1.10 5.32
C ASN A 50 -0.23 0.00 5.16
N VAL A 51 0.58 -0.07 4.10
CA VAL A 51 1.47 1.01 3.68
C VAL A 51 1.33 1.25 2.18
N LEU A 52 1.06 2.49 1.79
CA LEU A 52 1.11 2.95 0.42
C LEU A 52 2.52 3.44 0.09
N VAL A 53 3.07 3.00 -1.04
CA VAL A 53 4.36 3.46 -1.55
C VAL A 53 4.17 4.17 -2.88
N LEU A 54 4.76 5.36 -3.03
CA LEU A 54 4.74 6.15 -4.25
C LEU A 54 6.16 6.39 -4.80
N ALA A 55 6.25 6.44 -6.12
CA ALA A 55 7.50 6.67 -6.87
C ALA A 55 7.69 8.15 -7.17
N GLY A 56 8.39 8.89 -6.30
CA GLY A 56 8.46 10.36 -6.33
C GLY A 56 9.02 10.98 -7.62
N ARG A 57 9.81 10.23 -8.42
CA ARG A 57 10.32 10.71 -9.72
C ARG A 57 9.41 10.41 -10.91
N PHE A 58 8.41 9.54 -10.73
CA PHE A 58 7.63 8.96 -11.84
C PHE A 58 6.15 9.29 -11.77
N ILE A 59 5.72 10.07 -10.77
CA ILE A 59 4.32 10.42 -10.59
C ILE A 59 4.16 11.90 -10.26
N THR A 60 3.15 12.53 -10.84
CA THR A 60 2.83 13.93 -10.56
C THR A 60 2.15 14.07 -9.20
N LEU A 61 2.26 15.25 -8.58
CA LEU A 61 1.56 15.54 -7.32
C LEU A 61 0.05 15.33 -7.44
N LYS A 62 -0.57 15.86 -8.51
CA LYS A 62 -2.01 15.71 -8.77
C LYS A 62 -2.43 14.24 -8.81
N LYS A 63 -1.66 13.37 -9.47
CA LYS A 63 -1.96 11.94 -9.55
C LYS A 63 -1.70 11.23 -8.22
N SER A 64 -0.64 11.62 -7.50
CA SER A 64 -0.34 11.10 -6.16
C SER A 64 -1.47 11.35 -5.17
N LEU A 65 -2.03 12.56 -5.16
CA LEU A 65 -3.14 12.92 -4.26
C LEU A 65 -4.38 12.05 -4.52
N LYS A 66 -4.72 11.79 -5.78
CA LYS A 66 -5.83 10.90 -6.12
C LYS A 66 -5.59 9.46 -5.68
N ILE A 67 -4.36 8.96 -5.86
CA ILE A 67 -3.98 7.63 -5.43
C ILE A 67 -4.09 7.50 -3.90
N ILE A 68 -3.59 8.49 -3.16
CA ILE A 68 -3.69 8.53 -1.70
C ILE A 68 -5.16 8.53 -1.27
N ASP A 69 -5.99 9.39 -1.86
CA ASP A 69 -7.42 9.48 -1.55
C ASP A 69 -8.14 8.14 -1.76
N VAL A 70 -7.90 7.48 -2.90
CA VAL A 70 -8.49 6.18 -3.21
C VAL A 70 -7.99 5.08 -2.26
N PHE A 71 -6.71 5.08 -1.90
CA PHE A 71 -6.15 4.13 -0.94
C PHE A 71 -6.77 4.29 0.46
N LEU A 72 -6.94 5.52 0.92
CA LEU A 72 -7.52 5.82 2.24
C LEU A 72 -9.01 5.50 2.33
N LYS A 73 -9.76 5.65 1.23
CA LYS A 73 -11.19 5.33 1.15
C LYS A 73 -11.49 3.85 0.96
N ALA A 74 -10.52 3.08 0.50
CA ALA A 74 -10.68 1.66 0.24
C ALA A 74 -10.65 0.84 1.55
N SER A 75 -11.39 -0.27 1.56
CA SER A 75 -11.50 -1.19 2.70
C SER A 75 -11.18 -2.61 2.25
N PHE A 76 -10.55 -3.39 3.13
CA PHE A 76 -10.24 -4.77 2.83
C PHE A 76 -11.52 -5.59 2.65
N GLU A 77 -11.62 -6.31 1.53
CA GLU A 77 -12.82 -7.09 1.18
C GLU A 77 -12.89 -8.44 1.93
N GLY A 78 -11.78 -8.91 2.48
CA GLY A 78 -11.75 -10.21 3.16
C GLY A 78 -12.08 -11.36 2.21
N GLY A 79 -12.97 -12.26 2.64
CA GLY A 79 -13.41 -13.41 1.85
C GLY A 79 -12.25 -14.23 1.29
N ARG A 80 -12.26 -14.49 -0.02
CA ARG A 80 -11.22 -15.29 -0.71
C ARG A 80 -9.80 -14.72 -0.62
N HIS A 81 -9.68 -13.42 -0.33
CA HIS A 81 -8.41 -12.71 -0.27
C HIS A 81 -7.68 -12.93 1.05
N LYS A 82 -8.44 -13.15 2.13
CA LYS A 82 -7.91 -13.37 3.48
C LYS A 82 -6.88 -14.51 3.53
N ARG A 83 -7.16 -15.63 2.87
CA ARG A 83 -6.22 -16.77 2.80
C ARG A 83 -4.85 -16.39 2.21
N ARG A 84 -4.78 -15.42 1.30
CA ARG A 84 -3.50 -14.96 0.73
C ARG A 84 -2.79 -14.02 1.69
N VAL A 85 -3.53 -13.08 2.29
CA VAL A 85 -3.01 -12.14 3.28
C VAL A 85 -2.41 -12.90 4.48
N ASP A 86 -3.12 -13.91 5.00
CA ASP A 86 -2.67 -14.70 6.14
C ASP A 86 -1.37 -15.50 5.84
N LYS A 87 -1.04 -15.74 4.56
CA LYS A 87 0.23 -16.38 4.14
C LYS A 87 1.41 -15.42 4.06
N LEU A 88 1.18 -14.11 4.02
CA LEU A 88 2.24 -13.10 3.89
C LEU A 88 2.93 -12.79 5.22
N GLY A 89 2.35 -13.21 6.35
CA GLY A 89 2.84 -12.93 7.70
C GLY A 89 2.23 -11.66 8.27
#